data_AF-A0A024GP37-F1
#
_entry.id   AF-A0A024GP37-F1
#
_cell.length_a   1.000
_cell.length_b   1.000
_cell.length_c   1.000
_cell.angle_alpha   90.00
_cell.angle_beta   90.00
_cell.angle_gamma   90.00
#
_symmetry.space_group_name_H-M   'P 1'
#
loop_
_entity.id
_entity.type
_entity.pdbx_description
1 polymer ?
#
loop_
_entity_poly.entity_id
_entity_poly.type
_entity_poly.pdbx_seq_one_letter_code
_entity_poly.pdbx_strand_id
1 'polypeptide(L)'
;MDPNESLRSSKAKYDQCFDQWYKEVFLQQRANGKLGCENEYKAYSNCLMSEMEHDKTLLNNVTSIMQADVRARWEHKSKKV
;
A
#
# COMPACT_ATOMS: atom_id res chain seq x y z
N MET A 1 9.61 15.21 12.45
CA MET A 1 9.60 14.79 11.03
C MET A 1 8.17 14.88 10.56
N ASP A 2 7.93 15.59 9.46
CA ASP A 2 6.58 15.78 8.94
C ASP A 2 5.99 14.44 8.45
N PRO A 3 4.82 14.01 8.94
CA PRO A 3 4.23 12.71 8.61
C PRO A 3 3.96 12.56 7.09
N ASN A 4 3.60 13.68 6.44
CA ASN A 4 3.38 13.77 5.00
C ASN A 4 4.66 13.54 4.17
N GLU A 5 5.82 13.93 4.70
CA GLU A 5 7.11 13.78 4.01
C GLU A 5 7.58 12.31 4.00
N SER A 6 7.37 11.60 5.11
CA SER A 6 7.66 10.17 5.23
C SER A 6 6.80 9.33 4.26
N LEU A 7 5.51 9.67 4.13
CA LEU A 7 4.62 9.01 3.17
C LEU A 7 5.07 9.23 1.72
N ARG A 8 5.42 10.46 1.34
CA ARG A 8 5.92 10.77 -0.01
C ARG A 8 7.21 10.03 -0.32
N SER A 9 8.14 9.96 0.64
CA SER A 9 9.42 9.26 0.47
C SER A 9 9.24 7.75 0.30
N SER A 10 8.42 7.12 1.15
CA SER A 10 8.13 5.68 1.04
C SER A 10 7.37 5.33 -0.24
N LYS A 11 6.42 6.18 -0.66
CA LYS A 11 5.73 6.06 -1.95
C LYS A 11 6.69 6.14 -3.13
N ALA A 12 7.58 7.15 -3.16
CA ALA A 12 8.53 7.32 -4.25
C ALA A 12 9.45 6.10 -4.42
N LYS A 13 9.91 5.50 -3.32
CA LYS A 13 10.71 4.27 -3.35
C LYS A 13 9.93 3.07 -3.90
N TYR A 14 8.68 2.91 -3.49
CA TYR A 14 7.81 1.87 -4.03
C TYR A 14 7.54 2.07 -5.53
N ASP A 15 7.16 3.28 -5.93
CA ASP A 15 6.85 3.60 -7.33
C ASP A 15 8.09 3.37 -8.22
N GLN A 16 9.28 3.80 -7.80
CA GLN A 16 10.53 3.56 -8.53
C GLN A 16 10.81 2.06 -8.70
N CYS A 17 10.67 1.28 -7.63
CA CYS A 17 10.88 -0.17 -7.69
C CYS A 17 9.84 -0.82 -8.61
N PHE A 18 8.56 -0.46 -8.46
CA PHE A 18 7.46 -1.03 -9.23
C PHE A 18 7.62 -0.73 -10.72
N ASP A 19 7.97 0.50 -11.09
CA ASP A 19 8.18 0.88 -12.50
C ASP A 19 9.26 0.04 -13.16
N GLN A 20 10.36 -0.21 -12.45
CA GLN A 20 11.44 -1.06 -12.95
C GLN A 20 10.97 -2.51 -13.09
N TRP A 21 10.39 -3.08 -12.03
CA TRP A 21 9.89 -4.45 -12.06
C TRP A 21 8.80 -4.65 -13.13
N TYR A 22 7.91 -3.68 -13.29
CA TYR A 22 6.84 -3.73 -14.28
C TYR A 22 7.40 -3.80 -15.70
N LYS A 23 8.37 -2.93 -16.02
CA LYS A 23 9.00 -2.86 -17.36
C LYS A 23 9.89 -4.08 -17.64
N GLU A 24 10.69 -4.50 -16.68
CA GLU A 24 11.74 -5.50 -16.89
C GLU A 24 11.26 -6.94 -16.65
N VAL A 25 10.23 -7.14 -15.83
CA VAL A 25 9.79 -8.45 -15.39
C VAL A 25 8.36 -8.73 -15.81
N PHE A 26 7.40 -7.87 -15.43
CA PHE A 26 5.98 -8.14 -15.66
C PHE A 26 5.62 -8.10 -17.16
N LEU A 27 5.94 -7.01 -17.85
CA LEU A 27 5.66 -6.87 -19.29
C LEU A 27 6.41 -7.89 -20.15
N GLN A 28 7.57 -8.35 -19.68
CA GLN A 28 8.35 -9.38 -20.36
C GLN A 28 7.85 -10.81 -20.07
N GLN A 29 6.74 -10.97 -19.34
CA GLN A 29 6.18 -12.25 -18.91
C GLN A 29 7.16 -13.10 -18.07
N ARG A 30 8.12 -12.45 -17.39
CA ARG A 30 9.15 -13.09 -16.57
C ARG A 30 8.79 -13.15 -15.08
N ALA A 31 7.64 -12.60 -14.70
CA ALA A 31 7.17 -12.57 -13.32
C ALA A 31 7.00 -13.97 -12.73
N ASN A 32 6.59 -14.96 -13.54
CA ASN A 32 6.39 -16.35 -13.10
C ASN A 32 5.54 -16.46 -11.81
N GLY A 33 4.51 -15.62 -11.70
CA GLY A 33 3.63 -15.54 -10.53
C GLY A 33 4.23 -14.88 -9.29
N LYS A 34 5.46 -14.36 -9.35
CA LYS A 34 6.11 -13.65 -8.24
C LYS A 34 5.78 -12.16 -8.29
N LEU A 35 5.57 -11.56 -7.12
CA LEU A 35 5.38 -10.12 -6.96
C LEU A 35 6.73 -9.42 -6.78
N GLY A 36 6.87 -8.23 -7.35
CA GLY A 36 8.01 -7.35 -7.12
C GLY A 36 7.75 -6.37 -5.98
N CYS A 37 8.82 -5.86 -5.37
CA CYS A 37 8.79 -4.70 -4.48
C CYS A 37 7.91 -4.87 -3.23
N GLU A 38 7.79 -6.10 -2.73
CA GLU A 38 6.91 -6.42 -1.59
C GLU A 38 7.34 -5.68 -0.31
N ASN A 39 8.65 -5.47 -0.12
CA ASN A 39 9.19 -4.78 1.05
C ASN A 39 8.87 -3.29 1.01
N GLU A 40 9.08 -2.66 -0.13
CA GLU A 40 8.79 -1.25 -0.39
C GLU A 40 7.28 -0.99 -0.29
N TYR A 41 6.47 -1.91 -0.85
CA TYR A 41 5.02 -1.86 -0.74
C TYR A 41 4.56 -1.95 0.72
N LYS A 42 5.15 -2.85 1.51
CA LYS A 42 4.82 -2.99 2.94
C LYS A 42 5.17 -1.73 3.71
N ALA A 43 6.33 -1.13 3.46
CA ALA A 43 6.77 0.11 4.12
C ALA A 43 5.85 1.29 3.78
N TYR A 44 5.53 1.49 2.49
CA TYR A 44 4.59 2.50 2.03
C TYR A 44 3.19 2.29 2.62
N SER A 45 2.67 1.06 2.55
CA SER A 45 1.34 0.71 3.06
C SER A 45 1.23 0.98 4.56
N ASN A 46 2.26 0.64 5.33
CA ASN A 46 2.26 0.91 6.78
C ASN A 46 2.21 2.40 7.08
N CYS A 47 2.98 3.23 6.36
CA CYS A 47 2.90 4.69 6.51
C CYS A 47 1.52 5.21 6.11
N LEU A 48 0.99 4.78 4.97
CA LEU A 48 -0.32 5.21 4.48
C LEU A 48 -1.43 4.88 5.49
N MET A 49 -1.43 3.67 6.04
CA MET A 49 -2.39 3.25 7.05
C MET A 49 -2.32 4.12 8.31
N SER A 50 -1.11 4.43 8.77
CA SER A 50 -0.91 5.28 9.95
C SER A 50 -1.42 6.70 9.72
N GLU A 51 -1.13 7.31 8.56
CA GLU A 51 -1.69 8.62 8.18
C GLU A 51 -3.22 8.57 8.07
N MET A 52 -3.74 7.51 7.46
CA MET A 52 -5.17 7.31 7.28
C MET A 52 -5.93 7.12 8.61
N GLU A 53 -5.30 6.55 9.64
CA GLU A 53 -5.87 6.47 10.99
C GLU A 53 -5.98 7.85 11.67
N HIS A 54 -5.13 8.81 11.30
CA HIS A 54 -5.23 10.18 11.79
C HIS A 54 -6.44 10.91 11.18
N ASP A 55 -6.88 10.52 9.99
CA ASP A 55 -8.10 11.01 9.32
C ASP A 55 -9.20 9.93 9.31
N LYS A 56 -9.77 9.68 10.50
CA LYS A 56 -10.84 8.68 10.70
C LYS A 56 -12.06 8.91 9.82
N THR A 57 -12.35 10.16 9.45
CA THR A 57 -13.49 10.50 8.60
C THR A 57 -13.27 10.00 7.18
N LEU A 58 -12.08 10.26 6.62
CA LEU A 58 -11.71 9.73 5.31
C LEU A 58 -11.69 8.20 5.31
N LEU A 59 -11.16 7.59 6.37
CA LEU A 59 -11.11 6.14 6.53
C LEU A 59 -12.49 5.49 6.46
N ASN A 60 -13.44 6.04 7.22
CA ASN A 60 -14.80 5.53 7.30
C ASN A 60 -15.53 5.68 5.97
N ASN A 61 -15.31 6.80 5.27
CA ASN A 61 -15.88 7.01 3.94
C ASN A 61 -15.32 6.01 2.91
N VAL A 62 -14.00 5.78 2.89
CA VAL A 62 -13.37 4.84 1.96
C VAL A 62 -13.72 3.39 2.29
N THR A 63 -13.77 3.00 3.56
CA THR A 63 -14.19 1.64 3.94
C THR A 63 -15.67 1.37 3.70
N SER A 64 -16.52 2.40 3.69
CA SER A 64 -17.96 2.26 3.40
C SER A 64 -18.24 1.86 1.94
N ILE A 65 -17.34 2.20 1.01
CA ILE A 65 -17.48 1.90 -0.43
C ILE A 65 -16.72 0.63 -0.85
N MET A 66 -15.94 0.01 0.04
CA MET A 66 -15.25 -1.25 -0.24
C MET A 66 -16.23 -2.42 -0.34
N GLN A 67 -15.93 -3.38 -1.21
CA GLN A 67 -16.63 -4.66 -1.23
C GLN A 67 -16.46 -5.38 0.12
N ALA A 68 -17.50 -6.10 0.55
CA ALA A 68 -17.60 -6.66 1.89
C ALA A 68 -16.44 -7.61 2.26
N ASP A 69 -15.94 -8.38 1.28
CA ASP A 69 -14.80 -9.30 1.44
C ASP A 69 -13.46 -8.55 1.58
N VAL A 70 -13.30 -7.43 0.88
CA VAL A 70 -12.14 -6.53 1.02
C VAL A 70 -12.17 -5.84 2.38
N ARG A 71 -13.33 -5.30 2.78
CA ARG A 71 -13.53 -4.65 4.07
C ARG A 71 -13.22 -5.60 5.24
N ALA A 72 -13.73 -6.83 5.21
CA ALA A 72 -13.49 -7.81 6.25
C ALA A 72 -11.98 -8.15 6.41
N ARG A 73 -11.24 -8.27 5.30
CA ARG A 73 -9.79 -8.47 5.33
C ARG A 73 -9.05 -7.26 5.91
N TRP A 74 -9.54 -6.06 5.63
CA TRP A 74 -8.97 -4.80 6.08
C TRP A 74 -9.16 -4.60 7.59
N GLU A 75 -10.38 -4.81 8.10
CA GLU A 75 -10.71 -4.76 9.53
C GLU A 75 -9.99 -5.84 10.36
N HIS A 76 -9.75 -7.02 9.77
CA HIS A 76 -8.97 -8.08 10.43
C HIS A 76 -7.47 -7.71 10.54
N LYS A 77 -6.96 -6.91 9.60
CA LYS A 77 -5.55 -6.50 9.58
C LYS A 77 -5.28 -5.32 10.52
N SER A 78 -6.23 -4.41 10.71
CA SER A 78 -6.12 -3.29 11.67
C SER A 78 -6.16 -3.72 13.14
N LYS A 79 -6.77 -4.88 13.46
CA LYS A 79 -6.82 -5.43 14.83
C LYS A 79 -5.57 -6.20 15.28
N LYS A 80 -4.55 -6.36 14.42
CA LYS A 80 -3.31 -7.10 14.71
C LYS A 80 -2.08 -6.21 14.89
N VAL A 81 -2.28 -4.89 15.01
CA VAL A 81 -1.23 -3.91 15.36
C VAL A 81 -1.35 -3.60 16.85
#